data_AF-A0A6N6JTH5-F1
#
_entry.id   AF-A0A6N6JTH5-F1
#
_cell.length_a   1.000
_cell.length_b   1.000
_cell.length_c   1.000
_cell.angle_alpha   90.00
_cell.angle_beta   90.00
_cell.angle_gamma   90.00
#
_symmetry.space_group_name_H-M   'P 1'
#
loop_
_entity.id
_entity.type
_entity.pdbx_description
1 polymer ?
#
loop_
_entity_poly.entity_id
_entity_poly.type
_entity_poly.pdbx_seq_one_letter_code
_entity_poly.pdbx_strand_id
1 'polypeptide(L)'
;MGRPWTPLGAGPDERRGQGDAGLHLPRVARRGHGHHDQPGHCRQTVAGRKQGRRYGVSLVIYLDNCALARLDDVIAGKRHQREAEHVRAVLRLCREGKHQYVFSGWLAFEIGELVKDQVKRLKRYRNIPPEIFYVPLDNAVYGTAAELIERATTDRIDPKDALHVASAIRGGADFLITVDRALLRWGRKVGKIQGVTLVSPARFCGVAVVTSHKKKKATRPETFDEGRRRWNPSLDEIKRLVKQQGTAPLEEFLLARSDPFGIESVVDLLPRLGDLSDEELLAKRNEIKRCLMLLQRVQKYVRMVDFSEHVMGLTRALGKAEAREAARVSNQAIAS
;
A
#
# COMPACT_ATOMS: atom_id res chain seq x y z
N MET A 1 51.44 -7.55 35.59
CA MET A 1 50.34 -7.93 36.52
C MET A 1 49.04 -7.91 35.70
N GLY A 2 48.44 -8.99 35.20
CA GLY A 2 48.57 -10.41 35.48
C GLY A 2 47.31 -10.93 36.18
N ARG A 3 46.43 -11.60 35.41
CA ARG A 3 45.31 -12.53 35.78
C ARG A 3 43.86 -11.98 35.64
N PRO A 4 42.84 -12.86 35.42
CA PRO A 4 42.47 -13.29 34.06
C PRO A 4 40.95 -13.45 33.83
N TRP A 5 40.63 -13.87 32.60
CA TRP A 5 39.37 -14.43 32.10
C TRP A 5 38.93 -15.73 32.80
N THR A 6 37.60 -15.93 32.91
CA THR A 6 36.94 -17.25 33.05
C THR A 6 35.55 -17.24 32.40
N PRO A 7 35.24 -18.18 31.49
CA PRO A 7 33.88 -18.59 31.17
C PRO A 7 33.58 -19.99 31.76
N LEU A 8 32.43 -20.12 32.42
CA LEU A 8 31.81 -21.37 32.86
C LEU A 8 30.31 -21.24 32.50
N GLY A 9 29.60 -22.21 31.96
CA GLY A 9 29.95 -23.58 31.60
C GLY A 9 28.85 -24.15 30.71
N ALA A 10 29.24 -25.12 29.88
CA ALA A 10 28.33 -26.02 29.19
C ALA A 10 27.93 -27.16 30.14
N GLY A 11 26.68 -27.60 30.04
CA GLY A 11 26.13 -28.78 30.74
C GLY A 11 24.92 -29.32 29.96
N PRO A 12 24.55 -30.60 30.16
CA PRO A 12 24.58 -31.55 29.06
C PRO A 12 23.21 -31.97 28.48
N ASP A 13 23.35 -32.49 27.26
CA ASP A 13 22.58 -33.51 26.55
C ASP A 13 21.84 -34.51 27.45
N GLU A 14 20.54 -34.74 27.20
CA GLU A 14 19.87 -35.98 27.59
C GLU A 14 18.51 -36.21 26.88
N ARG A 15 18.40 -37.43 26.31
CA ARG A 15 17.21 -38.31 26.19
C ARG A 15 16.36 -38.31 24.90
N ARG A 16 16.77 -39.28 24.07
CA ARG A 16 16.00 -40.37 23.43
C ARG A 16 14.52 -40.58 23.86
N GLY A 17 13.70 -40.89 22.85
CA GLY A 17 12.49 -41.74 22.88
C GLY A 17 11.85 -41.68 21.48
N GLN A 18 12.08 -42.64 20.56
CA GLN A 18 11.44 -43.96 20.41
C GLN A 18 9.95 -44.00 20.76
N GLY A 19 9.12 -44.29 19.75
CA GLY A 19 7.69 -44.54 19.87
C GLY A 19 7.03 -44.78 18.52
N ASP A 20 6.92 -46.06 18.15
CA ASP A 20 6.21 -46.64 16.99
C ASP A 20 4.69 -46.39 16.99
N ALA A 21 4.10 -46.67 15.81
CA ALA A 21 2.69 -46.99 15.48
C ALA A 21 2.13 -45.97 14.45
N GLY A 22 1.84 -46.30 13.19
CA GLY A 22 1.36 -47.56 12.64
C GLY A 22 -0.17 -47.53 12.55
N LEU A 23 -0.74 -46.91 11.51
CA LEU A 23 -2.13 -47.18 11.09
C LEU A 23 -2.32 -47.00 9.57
N HIS A 24 -2.71 -48.11 8.97
CA HIS A 24 -3.17 -48.29 7.59
C HIS A 24 -4.57 -47.66 7.36
N LEU A 25 -4.70 -46.94 6.23
CA LEU A 25 -5.74 -47.00 5.16
C LEU A 25 -7.25 -47.16 5.54
N PRO A 26 -8.18 -46.50 4.78
CA PRO A 26 -8.50 -46.99 3.44
C PRO A 26 -8.72 -45.94 2.33
N ARG A 27 -8.39 -46.42 1.12
CA ARG A 27 -8.87 -45.95 -0.19
C ARG A 27 -10.39 -46.00 -0.25
N VAL A 28 -11.01 -44.94 -0.75
CA VAL A 28 -12.34 -45.01 -1.37
C VAL A 28 -12.23 -44.47 -2.79
N ALA A 29 -12.56 -45.33 -3.75
CA ALA A 29 -12.79 -45.01 -5.14
C ALA A 29 -14.27 -45.22 -5.45
N ARG A 30 -14.89 -44.29 -6.21
CA ARG A 30 -16.05 -44.42 -7.11
C ARG A 30 -16.26 -43.03 -7.76
N ARG A 31 -16.07 -42.85 -9.08
CA ARG A 31 -17.06 -43.00 -10.19
C ARG A 31 -18.37 -42.25 -9.88
N GLY A 32 -18.95 -41.36 -10.70
CA GLY A 32 -18.71 -40.93 -12.08
C GLY A 32 -19.89 -40.02 -12.53
N HIS A 33 -19.82 -39.54 -13.78
CA HIS A 33 -20.88 -38.88 -14.60
C HIS A 33 -21.35 -37.48 -14.15
N GLY A 34 -21.66 -36.49 -15.01
CA GLY A 34 -21.72 -36.38 -16.47
C GLY A 34 -22.32 -35.00 -16.84
N HIS A 35 -21.92 -34.48 -18.00
CA HIS A 35 -22.54 -33.47 -18.89
C HIS A 35 -23.57 -32.43 -18.37
N HIS A 36 -23.29 -31.14 -18.62
CA HIS A 36 -24.20 -30.28 -19.39
C HIS A 36 -23.50 -29.08 -20.04
N ASP A 37 -23.90 -28.85 -21.30
CA ASP A 37 -23.38 -27.90 -22.28
C ASP A 37 -24.00 -26.49 -22.21
N GLN A 38 -23.14 -25.48 -22.46
CA GLN A 38 -23.36 -24.26 -23.30
C GLN A 38 -24.31 -23.11 -22.81
N PRO A 39 -24.40 -21.96 -23.51
CA PRO A 39 -23.38 -20.89 -23.54
C PRO A 39 -23.99 -19.48 -23.35
N GLY A 40 -23.31 -18.59 -22.62
CA GLY A 40 -23.75 -17.19 -22.45
C GLY A 40 -22.81 -16.18 -23.10
N HIS A 41 -23.07 -15.83 -24.36
CA HIS A 41 -22.44 -14.69 -25.02
C HIS A 41 -22.86 -13.36 -24.39
N CYS A 42 -21.90 -12.59 -23.88
CA CYS A 42 -22.06 -11.14 -23.76
C CYS A 42 -20.89 -10.45 -24.47
N ARG A 43 -21.14 -10.06 -25.73
CA ARG A 43 -20.33 -9.10 -26.46
C ARG A 43 -20.62 -7.72 -25.88
N GLN A 44 -19.63 -7.11 -25.22
CA GLN A 44 -19.56 -5.67 -25.14
C GLN A 44 -18.18 -5.20 -25.62
N THR A 45 -18.24 -4.57 -26.78
CA THR A 45 -17.19 -3.81 -27.42
C THR A 45 -16.83 -2.60 -26.57
N VAL A 46 -15.56 -2.49 -26.16
CA VAL A 46 -14.96 -1.19 -25.83
C VAL A 46 -13.77 -0.99 -26.77
N ALA A 47 -14.06 -0.29 -27.86
CA ALA A 47 -13.07 0.39 -28.65
C ALA A 47 -12.43 1.51 -27.82
N GLY A 48 -11.10 1.62 -27.82
CA GLY A 48 -10.44 2.84 -27.38
C GLY A 48 -9.02 2.66 -26.86
N ARG A 49 -8.05 3.13 -27.65
CA ARG A 49 -6.62 3.30 -27.35
C ARG A 49 -5.73 2.06 -27.50
N LYS A 50 -5.59 1.60 -28.73
CA LYS A 50 -4.30 1.08 -29.23
C LYS A 50 -3.32 2.26 -29.37
N GLN A 51 -2.79 2.79 -28.25
CA GLN A 51 -1.54 3.55 -28.34
C GLN A 51 -0.43 2.52 -28.59
N GLY A 52 0.21 2.62 -29.76
CA GLY A 52 1.30 1.74 -30.16
C GLY A 52 2.42 1.75 -29.12
N ARG A 53 2.44 0.75 -28.25
CA ARG A 53 3.56 0.47 -27.36
C ARG A 53 4.75 0.06 -28.23
N ARG A 54 5.59 1.04 -28.58
CA ARG A 54 6.93 0.75 -29.10
C ARG A 54 7.65 -0.09 -28.03
N TYR A 55 8.04 -1.30 -28.42
CA TYR A 55 8.61 -2.37 -27.61
C TYR A 55 9.86 -1.96 -26.82
N GLY A 56 9.68 -1.31 -25.66
CA GLY A 56 10.64 -1.24 -24.57
C GLY A 56 10.21 -2.19 -23.45
N VAL A 57 11.16 -2.84 -22.79
CA VAL A 57 10.87 -3.64 -21.60
C VAL A 57 10.38 -2.68 -20.51
N SER A 58 9.12 -2.83 -20.09
CA SER A 58 8.58 -2.08 -18.96
C SER A 58 9.08 -2.71 -17.67
N LEU A 59 9.71 -1.90 -16.82
CA LEU A 59 10.27 -2.29 -15.53
C LEU A 59 9.31 -1.90 -14.41
N VAL A 60 9.33 -2.66 -13.32
CA VAL A 60 8.61 -2.36 -12.08
C VAL A 60 9.59 -1.76 -11.07
N ILE A 61 9.26 -0.58 -10.54
CA ILE A 61 10.18 0.23 -9.75
C ILE A 61 9.57 0.57 -8.41
N TYR A 62 10.34 0.41 -7.35
CA TYR A 62 10.04 0.86 -6.01
C TYR A 62 10.97 2.00 -5.61
N LEU A 63 10.46 3.09 -5.01
CA LEU A 63 11.28 4.14 -4.38
C LEU A 63 10.97 4.19 -2.89
N ASP A 64 11.99 4.26 -2.05
CA ASP A 64 11.81 4.50 -0.61
C ASP A 64 11.61 5.99 -0.28
N ASN A 65 11.29 6.27 0.98
CA ASN A 65 11.07 7.65 1.43
C ASN A 65 12.36 8.47 1.40
N CYS A 66 13.53 7.86 1.63
CA CYS A 66 14.82 8.52 1.54
C CYS A 66 15.09 9.07 0.12
N ALA A 67 14.78 8.31 -0.93
CA ALA A 67 14.89 8.77 -2.31
C ALA A 67 13.90 9.91 -2.60
N LEU A 68 12.64 9.79 -2.17
CA LEU A 68 11.65 10.84 -2.34
C LEU A 68 12.02 12.13 -1.59
N ALA A 69 12.61 12.02 -0.40
CA ALA A 69 13.05 13.16 0.40
C ALA A 69 14.09 14.03 -0.32
N ARG A 70 14.89 13.48 -1.24
CA ARG A 70 15.85 14.26 -2.05
C ARG A 70 15.18 15.33 -2.90
N LEU A 71 13.90 15.17 -3.23
CA LEU A 71 13.16 16.17 -3.98
C LEU A 71 12.89 17.45 -3.17
N ASP A 72 12.97 17.37 -1.84
CA ASP A 72 12.73 18.47 -0.91
C ASP A 72 14.02 19.24 -0.53
N ASP A 73 15.19 18.72 -0.86
CA ASP A 73 16.50 19.19 -0.40
C ASP A 73 17.02 20.41 -1.19
N VAL A 74 16.32 21.55 -1.09
CA VAL A 74 16.60 22.78 -1.88
C VAL A 74 17.96 23.41 -1.56
N ILE A 75 18.40 23.36 -0.30
CA ILE A 75 19.65 24.01 0.19
C ILE A 75 20.82 23.01 0.29
N ALA A 76 20.63 21.80 -0.24
CA ALA A 76 21.63 20.75 -0.08
C ALA A 76 22.82 20.88 -1.05
N GLY A 77 23.95 20.30 -0.67
CA GLY A 77 25.15 20.29 -1.52
C GLY A 77 24.94 19.61 -2.88
N LYS A 78 25.86 19.87 -3.83
CA LYS A 78 25.81 19.41 -5.24
C LYS A 78 25.44 17.92 -5.40
N ARG A 79 25.87 17.07 -4.47
CA ARG A 79 25.55 15.64 -4.48
C ARG A 79 24.05 15.38 -4.35
N HIS A 80 23.39 15.99 -3.36
CA HIS A 80 21.95 15.78 -3.13
C HIS A 80 21.12 16.36 -4.28
N GLN A 81 21.55 17.48 -4.86
CA GLN A 81 20.93 18.04 -6.07
C GLN A 81 20.96 17.05 -7.24
N ARG A 82 22.12 16.41 -7.50
CA ARG A 82 22.24 15.35 -8.51
C ARG A 82 21.39 14.12 -8.19
N GLU A 83 21.34 13.70 -6.93
CA GLU A 83 20.46 12.59 -6.52
C GLU A 83 18.98 12.93 -6.80
N ALA A 84 18.56 14.16 -6.48
CA ALA A 84 17.21 14.65 -6.75
C ALA A 84 16.87 14.69 -8.25
N GLU A 85 17.79 15.15 -9.09
CA GLU A 85 17.63 15.14 -10.55
C GLU A 85 17.36 13.74 -11.11
N HIS A 86 18.14 12.75 -10.64
CA HIS A 86 17.92 11.36 -11.04
C HIS A 86 16.58 10.82 -10.53
N VAL A 87 16.19 11.11 -9.28
CA VAL A 87 14.87 10.72 -8.75
C VAL A 87 13.74 11.33 -9.58
N ARG A 88 13.84 12.61 -9.97
CA ARG A 88 12.87 13.26 -10.88
C ARG A 88 12.80 12.55 -12.22
N ALA A 89 13.94 12.15 -12.79
CA ALA A 89 13.98 11.42 -14.06
C ALA A 89 13.26 10.07 -13.95
N VAL A 90 13.49 9.30 -12.88
CA VAL A 90 12.80 8.04 -12.62
C VAL A 90 11.29 8.22 -12.50
N LEU A 91 10.84 9.17 -11.67
CA LEU A 91 9.42 9.44 -11.49
C LEU A 91 8.76 9.92 -12.79
N ARG A 92 9.48 10.69 -13.63
CA ARG A 92 9.01 11.08 -14.95
C ARG A 92 8.78 9.86 -15.85
N LEU A 93 9.70 8.91 -15.90
CA LEU A 93 9.53 7.66 -16.66
C LEU A 93 8.29 6.87 -16.21
N CYS A 94 8.00 6.85 -14.91
CA CYS A 94 6.80 6.22 -14.37
C CYS A 94 5.53 6.96 -14.79
N ARG A 95 5.51 8.30 -14.70
CA ARG A 95 4.37 9.13 -15.14
C ARG A 95 4.09 9.01 -16.64
N GLU A 96 5.12 8.83 -17.45
CA GLU A 96 5.02 8.60 -18.89
C GLU A 96 4.58 7.16 -19.23
N GLY A 97 4.33 6.30 -18.24
CA GLY A 97 3.91 4.90 -18.44
C GLY A 97 5.01 4.00 -19.00
N LYS A 98 6.27 4.45 -19.02
CA LYS A 98 7.41 3.63 -19.47
C LYS A 98 7.76 2.55 -18.46
N HIS A 99 7.58 2.85 -17.18
CA HIS A 99 7.80 1.94 -16.05
C HIS A 99 6.61 1.98 -15.10
N GLN A 100 6.38 0.89 -14.38
CA GLN A 100 5.34 0.80 -13.36
C GLN A 100 5.92 1.19 -12.00
N TYR A 101 5.22 2.04 -11.26
CA TYR A 101 5.64 2.45 -9.92
C TYR A 101 4.92 1.63 -8.85
N VAL A 102 5.68 1.06 -7.92
CA VAL A 102 5.16 0.38 -6.72
C VAL A 102 5.12 1.36 -5.57
N PHE A 103 3.95 1.51 -4.97
CA PHE A 103 3.72 2.31 -3.76
C PHE A 103 3.26 1.37 -2.64
N SER A 104 3.82 1.45 -1.44
CA SER A 104 3.47 0.52 -0.36
C SER A 104 2.76 1.19 0.81
N GLY A 105 2.07 0.40 1.62
CA GLY A 105 1.53 0.82 2.92
C GLY A 105 2.61 1.33 3.87
N TRP A 106 3.80 0.71 3.88
CA TRP A 106 4.93 1.20 4.67
C TRP A 106 5.39 2.59 4.21
N LEU A 107 5.54 2.81 2.90
CA LEU A 107 5.90 4.12 2.37
C LEU A 107 4.82 5.18 2.63
N ALA A 108 3.54 4.80 2.52
CA ALA A 108 2.43 5.67 2.88
C ALA A 108 2.47 6.06 4.37
N PHE A 109 2.73 5.09 5.26
CA PHE A 109 2.91 5.32 6.69
C PHE A 109 4.10 6.27 6.96
N GLU A 110 5.27 6.03 6.35
CA GLU A 110 6.42 6.91 6.55
C GLU A 110 6.16 8.34 6.10
N ILE A 111 5.56 8.53 4.93
CA ILE A 111 5.23 9.88 4.43
C ILE A 111 4.13 10.51 5.29
N GLY A 112 3.12 9.74 5.68
CA GLY A 112 1.95 10.18 6.43
C GLY A 112 2.25 10.57 7.87
N GLU A 113 2.96 9.71 8.59
CA GLU A 113 3.14 9.76 10.04
C GLU A 113 4.54 10.23 10.46
N LEU A 114 5.60 9.81 9.75
CA LEU A 114 6.97 10.15 10.17
C LEU A 114 7.42 11.52 9.64
N VAL A 115 6.82 12.02 8.56
CA VAL A 115 7.11 13.38 8.03
C VAL A 115 6.27 14.42 8.76
N LYS A 116 6.85 14.97 9.84
CA LYS A 116 6.20 16.00 10.67
C LYS A 116 5.81 17.26 9.90
N ASP A 117 6.63 17.68 8.94
CA ASP A 117 6.38 18.85 8.10
C ASP A 117 5.27 18.56 7.06
N GLN A 118 4.13 19.22 7.22
CA GLN A 118 2.97 19.06 6.35
C GLN A 118 3.26 19.43 4.89
N VAL A 119 4.06 20.47 4.64
CA VAL A 119 4.41 20.92 3.29
C VAL A 119 5.27 19.87 2.59
N LYS A 120 6.27 19.30 3.28
CA LYS A 120 7.09 18.21 2.74
C LYS A 120 6.27 16.96 2.44
N ARG A 121 5.37 16.57 3.35
CA ARG A 121 4.44 15.45 3.14
C ARG A 121 3.58 15.64 1.89
N LEU A 122 2.98 16.81 1.70
CA LEU A 122 2.19 17.12 0.49
C LEU A 122 3.04 17.12 -0.77
N LYS A 123 4.27 17.65 -0.72
CA LYS A 123 5.20 17.60 -1.85
C LYS A 123 5.56 16.16 -2.25
N ARG A 124 5.80 15.28 -1.28
CA ARG A 124 6.08 13.85 -1.54
C ARG A 124 4.90 13.15 -2.18
N TYR A 125 3.68 13.32 -1.65
CA TYR A 125 2.47 12.76 -2.26
C TYR A 125 2.25 13.28 -3.69
N ARG A 126 2.45 14.58 -3.94
CA ARG A 126 2.38 15.17 -5.29
C ARG A 126 3.40 14.57 -6.27
N ASN A 127 4.51 14.06 -5.76
CA ASN A 127 5.54 13.44 -6.57
C ASN A 127 5.25 11.99 -6.97
N ILE A 128 4.28 11.34 -6.32
CA ILE A 128 3.85 9.98 -6.69
C ILE A 128 3.18 10.02 -8.07
N PRO A 129 3.55 9.11 -9.00
CA PRO A 129 2.85 8.98 -10.29
C PRO A 129 1.37 8.63 -10.09
N PRO A 130 0.46 9.06 -10.99
CA PRO A 130 -0.96 8.75 -10.85
C PRO A 130 -1.27 7.26 -11.01
N GLU A 131 -0.52 6.57 -11.88
CA GLU A 131 -0.63 5.12 -12.06
C GLU A 131 0.34 4.42 -11.09
N ILE A 132 -0.22 3.77 -10.07
CA ILE A 132 0.54 3.03 -9.06
C ILE A 132 0.09 1.58 -8.99
N PHE A 133 1.01 0.70 -8.61
CA PHE A 133 0.72 -0.61 -8.05
C PHE A 133 0.83 -0.52 -6.53
N TYR A 134 -0.30 -0.64 -5.84
CA TYR A 134 -0.31 -0.53 -4.38
C TYR A 134 -0.04 -1.87 -3.70
N VAL A 135 0.92 -1.88 -2.78
CA VAL A 135 1.24 -3.04 -1.93
C VAL A 135 0.80 -2.74 -0.49
N PRO A 136 -0.24 -3.41 0.04
CA PRO A 136 -0.63 -3.23 1.43
C PRO A 136 0.48 -3.71 2.38
N LEU A 137 0.54 -3.11 3.57
CA LEU A 137 1.39 -3.59 4.64
C LEU A 137 0.66 -4.72 5.38
N ASP A 138 0.89 -5.96 4.94
CA ASP A 138 0.23 -7.18 5.42
C ASP A 138 1.23 -8.12 6.13
N ASN A 139 0.73 -9.23 6.69
CA ASN A 139 1.56 -10.23 7.37
C ASN A 139 2.62 -10.86 6.45
N ALA A 140 2.40 -10.90 5.13
CA ALA A 140 3.39 -11.41 4.19
C ALA A 140 4.58 -10.46 4.04
N VAL A 141 4.34 -9.13 4.02
CA VAL A 141 5.40 -8.13 4.05
C VAL A 141 6.18 -8.21 5.36
N TYR A 142 5.49 -8.32 6.51
CA TYR A 142 6.17 -8.45 7.80
C TYR A 142 7.00 -9.72 7.92
N GLY A 143 6.46 -10.88 7.51
CA GLY A 143 7.19 -12.15 7.51
C GLY A 143 8.43 -12.08 6.62
N THR A 144 8.29 -11.54 5.40
CA THR A 144 9.44 -11.34 4.50
C THR A 144 10.49 -10.41 5.10
N ALA A 145 10.08 -9.32 5.75
CA ALA A 145 11.02 -8.41 6.42
C ALA A 145 11.76 -9.08 7.59
N ALA A 146 11.07 -9.88 8.39
CA ALA A 146 11.67 -10.65 9.48
C ALA A 146 12.72 -11.64 8.95
N GLU A 147 12.40 -12.40 7.90
CA GLU A 147 13.35 -13.31 7.24
C GLU A 147 14.60 -12.57 6.71
N LEU A 148 14.43 -11.38 6.14
CA LEU A 148 15.55 -10.57 5.65
C LEU A 148 16.47 -10.11 6.78
N ILE A 149 15.89 -9.73 7.92
CA ILE A 149 16.63 -9.31 9.12
C ILE A 149 17.40 -10.50 9.70
N GLU A 150 16.76 -11.67 9.82
CA GLU A 150 17.38 -12.87 10.37
C GLU A 150 18.56 -13.37 9.52
N ARG A 151 18.41 -13.35 8.19
CA ARG A 151 19.47 -13.78 7.26
C ARG A 151 20.64 -12.80 7.16
N ALA A 152 20.51 -11.58 7.68
CA ALA A 152 21.55 -10.56 7.63
C ALA A 152 22.65 -10.83 8.68
N THR A 153 23.57 -11.74 8.37
CA THR A 153 24.57 -12.26 9.34
C THR A 153 25.75 -11.32 9.58
N THR A 154 26.16 -10.52 8.59
CA THR A 154 27.42 -9.73 8.64
C THR A 154 27.19 -8.22 8.62
N ASP A 155 26.22 -7.73 7.86
CA ASP A 155 25.72 -6.36 7.95
C ASP A 155 24.23 -6.43 8.22
N ARG A 156 23.81 -5.98 9.40
CA ARG A 156 22.39 -5.91 9.75
C ARG A 156 21.70 -4.89 8.86
N ILE A 157 20.57 -5.29 8.28
CA ILE A 157 19.62 -4.37 7.65
C ILE A 157 18.77 -3.72 8.74
N ASP A 158 18.51 -2.41 8.64
CA ASP A 158 17.57 -1.76 9.56
C ASP A 158 16.16 -2.33 9.36
N PRO A 159 15.36 -2.54 10.43
CA PRO A 159 14.01 -3.08 10.27
C PRO A 159 13.11 -2.27 9.31
N LYS A 160 13.28 -0.94 9.23
CA LYS A 160 12.53 -0.09 8.31
C LYS A 160 12.96 -0.32 6.86
N ASP A 161 14.26 -0.49 6.64
CA ASP A 161 14.81 -0.83 5.33
C ASP A 161 14.33 -2.22 4.88
N ALA A 162 14.27 -3.18 5.80
CA ALA A 162 13.75 -4.52 5.53
C ALA A 162 12.28 -4.48 5.07
N LEU A 163 11.46 -3.61 5.67
CA LEU A 163 10.06 -3.40 5.24
C LEU A 163 9.97 -2.82 3.82
N HIS A 164 10.88 -1.91 3.42
CA HIS A 164 10.95 -1.45 2.04
C HIS A 164 11.33 -2.55 1.06
N VAL A 165 12.34 -3.34 1.39
CA VAL A 165 12.79 -4.46 0.54
C VAL A 165 11.66 -5.50 0.42
N ALA A 166 11.03 -5.88 1.53
CA ALA A 166 9.89 -6.78 1.53
C ALA A 166 8.70 -6.26 0.71
N SER A 167 8.39 -4.96 0.83
CA SER A 167 7.34 -4.32 0.02
C SER A 167 7.69 -4.33 -1.48
N ALA A 168 8.95 -4.10 -1.83
CA ALA A 168 9.41 -4.16 -3.22
C ALA A 168 9.33 -5.59 -3.79
N ILE A 169 9.70 -6.60 -2.99
CA ILE A 169 9.58 -8.02 -3.35
C ILE A 169 8.11 -8.38 -3.58
N ARG A 170 7.24 -8.05 -2.62
CA ARG A 170 5.78 -8.28 -2.70
C ARG A 170 5.16 -7.59 -3.92
N GLY A 171 5.68 -6.42 -4.26
CA GLY A 171 5.29 -5.65 -5.45
C GLY A 171 5.83 -6.17 -6.78
N GLY A 172 6.67 -7.21 -6.77
CA GLY A 172 7.34 -7.71 -7.96
C GLY A 172 8.27 -6.68 -8.61
N ALA A 173 8.89 -5.80 -7.81
CA ALA A 173 9.79 -4.78 -8.32
C ALA A 173 11.05 -5.39 -8.93
N ASP A 174 11.46 -4.91 -10.11
CA ASP A 174 12.78 -5.22 -10.66
C ASP A 174 13.87 -4.46 -9.89
N PHE A 175 13.55 -3.23 -9.47
CA PHE A 175 14.47 -2.32 -8.81
C PHE A 175 13.86 -1.68 -7.57
N LEU A 176 14.59 -1.73 -6.46
CA LEU A 176 14.42 -0.81 -5.32
C LEU A 176 15.45 0.31 -5.47
N ILE A 177 14.95 1.53 -5.61
CA ILE A 177 15.77 2.72 -5.78
C ILE A 177 15.81 3.49 -4.46
N THR A 178 17.03 3.63 -3.92
CA THR A 178 17.30 4.30 -2.65
C THR A 178 18.56 5.16 -2.72
N VAL A 179 18.66 6.16 -1.86
CA VAL A 179 19.87 6.95 -1.64
C VAL A 179 20.57 6.61 -0.31
N ASP A 180 20.02 5.68 0.47
CA ASP A 180 20.64 5.21 1.71
C ASP A 180 21.91 4.41 1.39
N ARG A 181 23.06 4.89 1.88
CA ARG A 181 24.35 4.26 1.58
C ARG A 181 24.54 2.94 2.31
N ALA A 182 23.97 2.76 3.50
CA ALA A 182 24.03 1.51 4.25
C ALA A 182 23.22 0.45 3.53
N LEU A 183 21.97 0.75 3.15
CA LEU A 183 21.11 -0.16 2.40
C LEU A 183 21.73 -0.51 1.03
N LEU A 184 22.30 0.47 0.32
CA LEU A 184 23.01 0.20 -0.95
C LEU A 184 24.27 -0.66 -0.77
N ARG A 185 25.01 -0.52 0.34
CA ARG A 185 26.17 -1.38 0.64
C ARG A 185 25.72 -2.79 0.91
N TRP A 186 24.69 -2.95 1.75
CA TRP A 186 24.09 -4.24 2.05
C TRP A 186 23.58 -4.93 0.78
N GLY A 187 22.78 -4.23 -0.04
CA GLY A 187 22.26 -4.78 -1.30
C GLY A 187 23.35 -5.17 -2.30
N ARG A 188 24.49 -4.48 -2.34
CA ARG A 188 25.63 -4.90 -3.18
C ARG A 188 26.29 -6.20 -2.72
N LYS A 189 26.33 -6.45 -1.41
CA LYS A 189 26.92 -7.67 -0.85
C LYS A 189 26.00 -8.87 -1.06
N VAL A 190 24.71 -8.70 -0.82
CA VAL A 190 23.71 -9.76 -0.99
C VAL A 190 23.40 -10.01 -2.48
N GLY A 191 23.54 -8.99 -3.32
CA GLY A 191 23.22 -9.08 -4.74
C GLY A 191 21.72 -8.94 -5.01
N LYS A 192 21.16 -9.82 -5.83
CA LYS A 192 19.74 -9.80 -6.21
C LYS A 192 18.93 -10.56 -5.17
N ILE A 193 17.92 -9.92 -4.58
CA ILE A 193 17.15 -10.45 -3.46
C ILE A 193 15.75 -10.78 -3.95
N GLN A 194 15.46 -12.08 -4.11
CA GLN A 194 14.15 -12.56 -4.56
C GLN A 194 13.61 -11.81 -5.80
N GLY A 195 14.48 -11.51 -6.76
CA GLY A 195 14.08 -10.80 -7.98
C GLY A 195 14.33 -9.29 -7.96
N VAL A 196 14.52 -8.68 -6.78
CA VAL A 196 14.71 -7.23 -6.63
C VAL A 196 16.20 -6.86 -6.62
N THR A 197 16.56 -5.82 -7.37
CA THR A 197 17.92 -5.25 -7.34
C THR A 197 17.93 -3.88 -6.65
N LEU A 198 18.77 -3.72 -5.63
CA LEU A 198 18.94 -2.44 -4.94
C LEU A 198 19.93 -1.55 -5.69
N VAL A 199 19.51 -0.35 -6.08
CA VAL A 199 20.33 0.58 -6.88
C VAL A 199 20.16 2.03 -6.44
N SER A 200 21.20 2.83 -6.68
CA SER A 200 21.07 4.29 -6.56
C SER A 200 20.29 4.85 -7.76
N PRO A 201 19.65 6.03 -7.63
CA PRO A 201 18.97 6.69 -8.74
C PRO A 201 19.88 6.88 -9.97
N ALA A 202 21.14 7.29 -9.75
CA ALA A 202 22.11 7.48 -10.81
C ALA A 202 22.41 6.16 -11.57
N ARG A 203 22.59 5.06 -10.83
CA ARG A 203 22.83 3.74 -11.42
C ARG A 203 21.63 3.26 -12.23
N PHE A 204 20.41 3.44 -11.71
CA PHE A 204 19.19 3.11 -12.45
C PHE A 204 19.10 3.89 -13.76
N CYS A 205 19.29 5.21 -13.72
CA CYS A 205 19.25 6.04 -14.93
C CYS A 205 20.28 5.60 -15.97
N GLY A 206 21.50 5.23 -15.54
CA GLY A 206 22.52 4.67 -16.45
C GLY A 206 22.08 3.36 -17.12
N VAL A 207 21.39 2.47 -16.40
CA VAL A 207 20.89 1.20 -16.95
C VAL A 207 19.71 1.43 -17.91
N ALA A 208 18.74 2.26 -17.53
CA ALA A 208 17.52 2.51 -18.30
C ALA A 208 17.81 3.16 -19.67
N VAL A 209 18.85 3.99 -19.75
CA VAL A 209 19.29 4.61 -21.01
C VAL A 209 19.89 3.56 -21.96
N VAL A 210 20.64 2.60 -21.43
CA VAL A 210 21.31 1.55 -22.24
C VAL A 210 20.31 0.52 -22.78
N THR A 211 19.31 0.13 -21.98
CA THR A 211 18.27 -0.82 -22.43
C THR A 211 17.37 -0.25 -23.52
N SER A 212 17.26 1.08 -23.61
CA SER A 212 16.51 1.75 -24.69
C SER A 212 17.23 1.69 -26.05
N HIS A 213 18.56 1.49 -26.05
CA HIS A 213 19.39 1.48 -27.27
C HIS A 213 19.70 0.06 -27.78
N LYS A 214 19.76 -0.95 -26.90
CA LYS A 214 19.96 -2.34 -27.33
C LYS A 214 18.61 -3.04 -27.55
N LYS A 215 18.10 -2.97 -28.79
CA LYS A 215 17.10 -3.92 -29.31
C LYS A 215 17.71 -5.34 -29.30
N LYS A 216 17.61 -6.07 -28.19
CA LYS A 216 17.80 -7.52 -28.18
C LYS A 216 16.48 -8.20 -27.86
N LYS A 217 16.08 -9.15 -28.71
CA LYS A 217 14.97 -10.08 -28.45
C LYS A 217 15.31 -10.85 -27.16
N ALA A 218 14.72 -10.45 -26.04
CA ALA A 218 14.74 -11.25 -24.83
C ALA A 218 13.52 -12.19 -24.89
N THR A 219 13.77 -13.48 -25.10
CA THR A 219 12.79 -14.54 -24.91
C THR A 219 12.52 -14.66 -23.41
N ARG A 220 11.26 -14.44 -23.01
CA ARG A 220 10.79 -14.70 -21.64
C ARG A 220 10.82 -16.22 -21.38
N PRO A 221 11.06 -16.66 -20.14
CA PRO A 221 10.61 -17.98 -19.72
C PRO A 221 9.07 -18.00 -19.77
N GLU A 222 8.53 -18.91 -20.58
CA GLU A 222 7.11 -19.26 -20.55
C GLU A 222 6.81 -19.91 -19.19
N THR A 223 5.64 -19.61 -18.62
CA THR A 223 5.13 -19.98 -17.27
C THR A 223 5.43 -19.01 -16.12
N PHE A 224 4.90 -17.78 -16.20
CA PHE A 224 4.50 -16.99 -15.02
C PHE A 224 3.43 -15.95 -15.41
N ASP A 225 2.32 -16.41 -16.00
CA ASP A 225 1.29 -15.55 -16.62
C ASP A 225 -0.13 -15.69 -16.07
N GLU A 226 -0.33 -16.32 -14.91
CA GLU A 226 -1.69 -16.45 -14.32
C GLU A 226 -2.04 -15.40 -13.24
N GLY A 227 -1.14 -14.48 -12.91
CA GLY A 227 -1.36 -13.53 -11.80
C GLY A 227 -1.53 -12.05 -12.17
N ARG A 228 -1.27 -11.62 -13.41
CA ARG A 228 -1.27 -10.19 -13.77
C ARG A 228 -2.63 -9.71 -14.26
N ARG A 229 -3.63 -9.75 -13.39
CA ARG A 229 -4.80 -8.89 -13.58
C ARG A 229 -4.43 -7.48 -13.13
N ARG A 230 -4.88 -6.47 -13.88
CA ARG A 230 -5.03 -5.12 -13.34
C ARG A 230 -5.97 -5.28 -12.14
N TRP A 231 -5.43 -5.25 -10.92
CA TRP A 231 -6.23 -5.44 -9.71
C TRP A 231 -7.18 -4.25 -9.60
N ASN A 232 -8.44 -4.51 -9.92
CA ASN A 232 -9.57 -3.61 -9.76
C ASN A 232 -10.64 -4.40 -9.00
N PRO A 233 -10.37 -4.76 -7.73
CA PRO A 233 -11.25 -5.63 -6.97
C PRO A 233 -12.61 -4.97 -6.80
N SER A 234 -13.68 -5.77 -6.86
CA SER A 234 -14.98 -5.28 -6.46
C SER A 234 -14.97 -4.95 -4.97
N LEU A 235 -15.86 -4.05 -4.53
CA LEU A 235 -15.96 -3.67 -3.12
C LEU A 235 -16.11 -4.90 -2.20
N ASP A 236 -16.80 -5.94 -2.66
CA ASP A 236 -17.05 -7.17 -1.92
C ASP A 236 -15.82 -8.09 -1.80
N GLU A 237 -14.95 -8.06 -2.81
CA GLU A 237 -13.70 -8.82 -2.82
C GLU A 237 -12.68 -8.19 -1.85
N ILE A 238 -12.66 -6.86 -1.76
CA ILE A 238 -11.90 -6.12 -0.74
C ILE A 238 -12.43 -6.45 0.66
N LYS A 239 -13.75 -6.45 0.86
CA LYS A 239 -14.39 -6.79 2.15
C LYS A 239 -14.04 -8.20 2.62
N ARG A 240 -13.99 -9.18 1.72
CA ARG A 240 -13.58 -10.58 2.03
C ARG A 240 -12.13 -10.67 2.50
N LEU A 241 -11.22 -9.96 1.84
CA LEU A 241 -9.78 -10.01 2.15
C LEU A 241 -9.44 -9.31 3.47
N VAL A 242 -10.11 -8.21 3.78
CA VAL A 242 -9.95 -7.49 5.06
C VAL A 242 -10.46 -8.33 6.24
N LYS A 243 -11.55 -9.08 6.06
CA LYS A 243 -12.09 -9.98 7.10
C LYS A 243 -11.14 -11.16 7.44
N GLN A 244 -10.19 -11.48 6.56
CA GLN A 244 -9.29 -12.63 6.72
C GLN A 244 -7.92 -12.32 7.34
N GLN A 245 -7.51 -11.05 7.48
CA GLN A 245 -6.11 -10.72 7.80
C GLN A 245 -5.93 -9.65 8.89
N GLY A 246 -6.48 -9.85 10.09
CA GLY A 246 -6.33 -8.91 11.21
C GLY A 246 -4.90 -8.35 11.39
N THR A 247 -4.71 -7.05 11.13
CA THR A 247 -3.46 -6.31 11.36
C THR A 247 -3.75 -4.84 11.69
N ALA A 248 -3.33 -4.41 12.88
CA ALA A 248 -3.68 -3.17 13.59
C ALA A 248 -3.07 -1.81 13.13
N PRO A 249 -2.00 -1.69 12.31
CA PRO A 249 -1.47 -0.35 11.97
C PRO A 249 -2.19 0.30 10.77
N LEU A 250 -2.78 -0.52 9.89
CA LEU A 250 -3.71 -0.06 8.86
C LEU A 250 -5.08 0.26 9.47
N GLU A 251 -5.37 -0.22 10.69
CA GLU A 251 -6.57 0.18 11.42
C GLU A 251 -6.54 1.66 11.72
N GLU A 252 -5.47 2.40 12.03
CA GLU A 252 -5.65 3.84 12.34
C GLU A 252 -5.99 4.71 11.10
N PHE A 253 -5.54 4.29 9.92
CA PHE A 253 -5.87 4.93 8.64
C PHE A 253 -7.19 4.39 8.03
N LEU A 254 -7.56 3.13 8.34
CA LEU A 254 -8.83 2.49 7.97
C LEU A 254 -9.85 2.44 9.11
N LEU A 255 -9.60 3.00 10.29
CA LEU A 255 -10.54 3.19 11.43
C LEU A 255 -11.44 4.39 11.14
N ALA A 256 -11.16 5.11 10.06
CA ALA A 256 -12.21 5.76 9.28
C ALA A 256 -13.23 4.77 8.65
N ARG A 257 -13.08 3.45 8.82
CA ARG A 257 -14.04 2.36 8.48
C ARG A 257 -14.41 1.45 9.67
N SER A 258 -13.66 1.47 10.78
CA SER A 258 -14.08 0.85 12.05
C SER A 258 -14.54 1.86 13.11
N ASP A 259 -14.67 3.14 12.74
CA ASP A 259 -15.80 3.93 13.23
C ASP A 259 -17.05 3.21 12.70
N PRO A 260 -18.01 2.79 13.54
CA PRO A 260 -19.32 2.34 13.07
C PRO A 260 -20.01 3.36 12.13
N PHE A 261 -19.41 4.55 11.96
CA PHE A 261 -19.84 5.65 11.11
C PHE A 261 -18.87 6.04 9.95
N GLY A 262 -18.10 5.09 9.41
CA GLY A 262 -17.10 5.31 8.36
C GLY A 262 -17.61 5.76 6.97
N ILE A 263 -16.79 5.64 5.91
CA ILE A 263 -17.20 5.99 4.52
C ILE A 263 -18.51 5.29 4.12
N GLU A 264 -18.78 4.08 4.64
CA GLU A 264 -20.02 3.36 4.37
C GLU A 264 -21.24 4.08 4.95
N SER A 265 -21.12 4.71 6.12
CA SER A 265 -22.19 5.54 6.68
C SER A 265 -22.39 6.84 5.91
N VAL A 266 -21.33 7.41 5.36
CA VAL A 266 -21.45 8.52 4.40
C VAL A 266 -22.24 8.06 3.17
N VAL A 267 -21.91 6.90 2.61
CA VAL A 267 -22.58 6.33 1.43
C VAL A 267 -24.05 5.97 1.70
N ASP A 268 -24.37 5.45 2.89
CA ASP A 268 -25.74 5.08 3.28
C ASP A 268 -26.60 6.31 3.64
N LEU A 269 -25.99 7.32 4.26
CA LEU A 269 -26.69 8.51 4.75
C LEU A 269 -26.97 9.52 3.63
N LEU A 270 -26.02 9.74 2.72
CA LEU A 270 -26.10 10.77 1.66
C LEU A 270 -27.35 10.67 0.77
N PRO A 271 -27.73 9.50 0.24
CA PRO A 271 -28.92 9.38 -0.61
C PRO A 271 -30.22 9.67 0.14
N ARG A 272 -30.26 9.46 1.46
CA ARG A 272 -31.47 9.55 2.29
C ARG A 272 -31.64 10.90 2.98
N LEU A 273 -30.61 11.74 2.96
CA LEU A 273 -30.55 12.99 3.71
C LEU A 273 -31.67 13.99 3.38
N GLY A 274 -32.21 13.91 2.16
CA GLY A 274 -33.36 14.73 1.74
C GLY A 274 -34.71 14.24 2.28
N ASP A 275 -34.79 12.96 2.67
CA ASP A 275 -36.04 12.28 3.04
C ASP A 275 -36.21 12.12 4.56
N LEU A 276 -35.18 12.45 5.35
CA LEU A 276 -35.23 12.34 6.82
C LEU A 276 -36.15 13.39 7.44
N SER A 277 -36.99 12.97 8.38
CA SER A 277 -37.78 13.89 9.20
C SER A 277 -36.89 14.74 10.11
N ASP A 278 -37.44 15.82 10.65
CA ASP A 278 -36.72 16.67 11.60
C ASP A 278 -36.32 15.90 12.88
N GLU A 279 -37.16 14.96 13.35
CA GLU A 279 -36.82 14.09 14.48
C GLU A 279 -35.70 13.09 14.14
N GLU A 280 -35.70 12.54 12.93
CA GLU A 280 -34.65 11.62 12.46
C GLU A 280 -33.31 12.33 12.27
N LEU A 281 -33.33 13.56 11.75
CA LEU A 281 -32.14 14.42 11.65
C LEU A 281 -31.55 14.72 13.03
N LEU A 282 -32.39 15.03 14.01
CA LEU A 282 -31.96 15.25 15.38
C LEU A 282 -31.37 13.97 15.99
N ALA A 283 -32.01 12.82 15.79
CA ALA A 283 -31.52 11.53 16.26
C ALA A 283 -30.15 11.15 15.63
N LYS A 284 -29.92 11.56 14.37
CA LYS A 284 -28.67 11.30 13.62
C LYS A 284 -27.65 12.44 13.67
N ARG A 285 -27.85 13.50 14.46
CA ARG A 285 -26.97 14.70 14.51
C ARG A 285 -25.47 14.37 14.62
N ASN A 286 -25.12 13.48 15.55
CA ASN A 286 -23.72 13.10 15.79
C ASN A 286 -23.12 12.25 14.66
N GLU A 287 -23.95 11.49 13.93
CA GLU A 287 -23.55 10.72 12.74
C GLU A 287 -23.32 11.66 11.55
N ILE A 288 -24.22 12.62 11.32
CA ILE A 288 -24.10 13.67 10.30
C ILE A 288 -22.81 14.47 10.50
N LYS A 289 -22.53 14.92 11.74
CA LYS A 289 -21.32 15.68 12.08
C LYS A 289 -20.03 14.90 11.78
N ARG A 290 -20.03 13.59 12.06
CA ARG A 290 -18.89 12.70 11.76
C ARG A 290 -18.70 12.49 10.25
N CYS A 291 -19.78 12.24 9.52
CA CYS A 291 -19.77 12.14 8.06
C CYS A 291 -19.20 13.41 7.40
N LEU A 292 -19.58 14.58 7.92
CA LEU A 292 -19.08 15.87 7.45
C LEU A 292 -17.56 16.01 7.66
N MET A 293 -17.07 15.72 8.87
CA MET A 293 -15.62 15.76 9.16
C MET A 293 -14.84 14.78 8.30
N LEU A 294 -15.38 13.58 8.07
CA LEU A 294 -14.76 12.56 7.24
C LEU A 294 -14.65 13.01 5.79
N LEU A 295 -15.74 13.52 5.19
CA LEU A 295 -15.71 14.03 3.81
C LEU A 295 -14.79 15.23 3.66
N GLN A 296 -14.77 16.16 4.61
CA GLN A 296 -13.83 17.28 4.59
C GLN A 296 -12.37 16.80 4.65
N ARG A 297 -12.10 15.75 5.44
CA ARG A 297 -10.79 15.12 5.52
C ARG A 297 -10.44 14.44 4.19
N VAL A 298 -11.34 13.65 3.62
CA VAL A 298 -11.15 12.99 2.31
C VAL A 298 -10.94 14.03 1.19
N GLN A 299 -11.77 15.07 1.10
CA GLN A 299 -11.63 16.18 0.15
C GLN A 299 -10.25 16.84 0.23
N LYS A 300 -9.72 17.00 1.45
CA LYS A 300 -8.39 17.57 1.68
C LYS A 300 -7.28 16.70 1.08
N TYR A 301 -7.44 15.38 1.08
CA TYR A 301 -6.44 14.43 0.59
C TYR A 301 -6.65 14.00 -0.87
N VAL A 302 -7.90 14.01 -1.36
CA VAL A 302 -8.30 13.55 -2.70
C VAL A 302 -8.79 14.73 -3.52
N ARG A 303 -7.86 15.56 -4.00
CA ARG A 303 -8.18 16.79 -4.77
C ARG A 303 -8.83 16.57 -6.14
N MET A 304 -8.93 15.32 -6.61
CA MET A 304 -9.52 14.97 -7.91
C MET A 304 -11.02 14.69 -7.84
N VAL A 305 -11.59 14.59 -6.65
CA VAL A 305 -13.02 14.34 -6.47
C VAL A 305 -13.62 15.56 -5.78
N ASP A 306 -14.68 16.10 -6.36
CA ASP A 306 -15.42 17.22 -5.79
C ASP A 306 -16.58 16.70 -4.93
N PHE A 307 -16.43 16.78 -3.61
CA PHE A 307 -17.46 16.46 -2.64
C PHE A 307 -18.24 17.69 -2.18
N SER A 308 -18.12 18.85 -2.83
CA SER A 308 -18.72 20.11 -2.37
C SER A 308 -20.23 20.00 -2.16
N GLU A 309 -20.96 19.35 -3.07
CA GLU A 309 -22.41 19.14 -2.91
C GLU A 309 -22.76 18.27 -1.70
N HIS A 310 -22.00 17.19 -1.48
CA HIS A 310 -22.19 16.28 -0.34
C HIS A 310 -21.89 16.97 1.00
N VAL A 311 -20.81 17.77 1.05
CA VAL A 311 -20.44 18.59 2.21
C VAL A 311 -21.52 19.63 2.49
N MET A 312 -22.04 20.32 1.46
CA MET A 312 -23.16 21.27 1.61
C MET A 312 -24.45 20.59 2.08
N GLY A 313 -24.76 19.40 1.57
CA GLY A 313 -25.91 18.60 2.01
C GLY A 313 -25.86 18.26 3.50
N LEU A 314 -24.74 17.70 3.96
CA LEU A 314 -24.51 17.38 5.37
C LEU A 314 -24.50 18.62 6.27
N THR A 315 -23.92 19.72 5.81
CA THR A 315 -23.90 21.00 6.55
C THR A 315 -25.31 21.53 6.77
N ARG A 316 -26.16 21.53 5.73
CA ARG A 316 -27.57 21.95 5.84
C ARG A 316 -28.35 21.07 6.83
N ALA A 317 -28.17 19.77 6.75
CA ALA A 317 -28.84 18.82 7.63
C ALA A 317 -28.41 18.95 9.09
N LEU A 318 -27.11 19.16 9.34
CA LEU A 318 -26.60 19.43 10.68
C LEU A 318 -27.21 20.71 11.25
N GLY A 319 -27.27 21.79 10.45
CA GLY A 319 -27.89 23.04 10.88
C GLY A 319 -29.38 22.90 11.24
N LYS A 320 -30.14 22.10 10.47
CA LYS A 320 -31.54 21.78 10.80
C LYS A 320 -31.65 21.02 12.14
N ALA A 321 -30.81 20.02 12.35
CA ALA A 321 -30.79 19.24 13.60
C ALA A 321 -30.46 20.12 14.82
N GLU A 322 -29.44 20.98 14.71
CA GLU A 322 -29.04 21.90 15.80
C GLU A 322 -30.13 22.94 16.11
N ALA A 323 -30.81 23.49 15.10
CA ALA A 323 -31.91 24.43 15.30
C ALA A 323 -33.10 23.80 16.06
N ARG A 324 -33.40 22.52 15.78
CA ARG A 324 -34.48 21.79 16.47
C ARG A 324 -34.16 21.48 17.92
N GLU A 325 -32.93 21.12 18.20
CA GLU A 325 -32.48 20.91 19.58
C GLU A 325 -32.57 22.19 20.41
N ALA A 326 -32.15 23.32 19.83
CA ALA A 326 -32.27 24.64 20.46
C ALA A 326 -33.73 24.98 20.80
N ALA A 327 -34.66 24.73 19.87
CA ALA A 327 -36.09 24.92 20.12
C ALA A 327 -36.62 23.99 21.24
N ARG A 328 -36.15 22.74 21.30
CA ARG A 328 -36.55 21.79 22.35
C ARG A 328 -36.08 22.22 23.74
N VAL A 329 -34.84 22.70 23.84
CA VAL A 329 -34.28 23.24 25.10
C VAL A 329 -35.04 24.49 25.51
N SER A 330 -35.36 25.39 24.58
CA SER A 330 -36.16 26.58 24.86
C SER A 330 -37.56 26.23 25.40
N ASN A 331 -38.24 25.24 24.83
CA ASN A 331 -39.57 24.85 25.28
C ASN A 331 -39.55 24.18 26.65
N GLN A 332 -38.50 23.40 26.97
CA GLN A 332 -38.31 22.82 28.30
C GLN A 332 -38.07 23.90 29.37
N ALA A 333 -37.33 24.96 29.03
CA ALA A 333 -37.09 26.08 29.93
C ALA A 333 -38.35 26.92 30.21
N ILE A 334 -39.29 27.01 29.26
CA ILE A 334 -40.57 27.70 29.46
C ILE A 334 -41.53 26.85 30.31
N ALA A 335 -41.41 25.53 30.25
CA ALA A 335 -42.30 24.60 30.96
C ALA A 335 -41.86 24.29 32.40
N SER A 336 -40.66 24.70 32.82
CA SER A 336 -40.08 24.47 34.15
C SER A 336 -40.21 25.70 35.04
#